data_AF-A0A9E6F2G8-F1
#
_entry.id   AF-A0A9E6F2G8-F1
#
_cell.length_a   1.000
_cell.length_b   1.000
_cell.length_c   1.000
_cell.angle_alpha   90.00
_cell.angle_beta   90.00
_cell.angle_gamma   90.00
#
_symmetry.space_group_name_H-M   'P 1'
#
loop_
_entity.id
_entity.type
_entity.pdbx_description
1 polymer ?
#
loop_
_entity_poly.entity_id
_entity_poly.type
_entity_poly.pdbx_seq_one_letter_code
_entity_poly.pdbx_strand_id
1 'polypeptide(L)' 'MKNKIINIEKHPIIIVSHNNEDYISLTDMARFKNAETTGLVISHWLSTRYTVEFMGLWEKMNKPLFNVTEFRYIKND' A
#
# COMPACT_ATOMS: atom_id res chain seq x y z
N MET A 1 -20.41 6.40 -9.19
CA MET A 1 -20.01 5.02 -9.57
C MET A 1 -20.07 4.16 -8.32
N LYS A 2 -20.56 2.92 -8.40
CA LYS A 2 -20.58 2.01 -7.25
C LYS A 2 -19.18 1.42 -7.06
N ASN A 3 -18.65 1.46 -5.85
CA ASN A 3 -17.40 0.77 -5.51
C ASN A 3 -17.61 -0.74 -5.64
N LYS A 4 -16.64 -1.43 -6.25
CA LYS A 4 -16.63 -2.91 -6.30
C LYS A 4 -16.19 -3.44 -4.93
N ILE A 5 -16.62 -4.63 -4.56
CA ILE A 5 -16.20 -5.29 -3.31
C ILE A 5 -15.65 -6.66 -3.68
N ILE A 6 -14.51 -7.03 -3.11
CA ILE A 6 -13.97 -8.39 -3.16
C ILE A 6 -13.94 -8.99 -1.75
N ASN A 7 -14.10 -10.30 -1.65
CA ASN A 7 -14.02 -11.02 -0.39
C ASN A 7 -12.67 -11.75 -0.32
N ILE A 8 -11.77 -11.30 0.54
CA ILE A 8 -10.50 -11.99 0.82
C ILE A 8 -10.63 -12.67 2.17
N GLU A 9 -10.48 -13.99 2.23
CA GLU A 9 -10.61 -14.76 3.49
C GLU A 9 -11.91 -14.46 4.28
N LYS A 10 -13.03 -14.26 3.57
CA LYS A 10 -14.36 -13.85 4.11
C LYS A 10 -14.45 -12.40 4.58
N HIS A 11 -13.46 -11.59 4.28
CA HIS A 11 -13.42 -10.18 4.63
C HIS A 11 -13.72 -9.29 3.41
N PRO A 12 -14.75 -8.44 3.46
CA PRO A 12 -15.09 -7.54 2.36
C PRO A 12 -14.08 -6.40 2.29
N ILE A 13 -13.44 -6.24 1.13
CA ILE A 13 -12.50 -5.15 0.86
C ILE A 13 -13.02 -4.35 -0.31
N ILE A 14 -13.05 -3.03 -0.11
CA ILE A 14 -13.49 -2.09 -1.12
C ILE A 14 -12.42 -1.97 -2.21
N ILE A 15 -12.86 -2.06 -3.46
CA ILE A 15 -12.10 -1.68 -4.64
C ILE A 15 -12.62 -0.34 -5.16
N VAL A 16 -11.69 0.59 -5.32
CA VAL A 16 -11.92 1.90 -5.91
C VAL A 16 -11.33 1.90 -7.31
N SER A 17 -12.17 2.11 -8.33
CA SER A 17 -11.71 2.26 -9.71
C SER A 17 -11.47 3.73 -10.03
N HIS A 18 -10.26 4.06 -10.49
CA HIS A 18 -9.88 5.42 -10.88
C HIS A 18 -8.92 5.37 -12.07
N ASN A 19 -9.14 6.21 -13.09
CA ASN A 19 -8.29 6.28 -14.29
C ASN A 19 -7.98 4.92 -14.95
N ASN A 20 -8.99 4.05 -15.11
CA ASN A 20 -8.85 2.69 -15.64
C ASN A 20 -7.96 1.75 -14.81
N GLU A 21 -7.64 2.11 -13.57
CA GLU A 21 -6.94 1.28 -12.62
C GLU A 21 -7.84 0.94 -11.43
N ASP A 22 -7.70 -0.28 -10.90
CA ASP A 22 -8.43 -0.75 -9.73
C ASP A 22 -7.49 -0.73 -8.51
N TYR A 23 -7.91 -0.05 -7.45
CA TYR A 23 -7.17 0.11 -6.19
C TYR A 23 -7.85 -0.65 -5.06
N ILE A 24 -7.07 -1.33 -4.23
CA ILE A 24 -7.57 -2.10 -3.08
C ILE A 24 -7.35 -1.29 -1.79
N SER A 25 -8.37 -1.24 -0.93
CA SER A 25 -8.33 -0.54 0.35
C SER A 25 -7.41 -1.22 1.39
N LEU A 26 -6.23 -0.65 1.62
CA LEU A 26 -5.32 -1.09 2.70
C LEU A 26 -5.92 -0.93 4.09
N THR A 27 -6.77 0.08 4.30
CA THR A 27 -7.44 0.30 5.59
C THR A 27 -8.41 -0.82 5.91
N ASP A 28 -9.18 -1.30 4.91
CA ASP A 28 -10.05 -2.44 5.14
C ASP A 28 -9.23 -3.68 5.46
N MET A 29 -8.17 -3.96 4.69
CA MET A 29 -7.25 -5.07 4.94
C MET A 29 -6.64 -5.03 6.37
N ALA A 30 -6.16 -3.87 6.80
CA ALA A 30 -5.53 -3.70 8.10
C ALA A 30 -6.53 -3.78 9.27
N ARG A 31 -7.78 -3.33 9.07
CA ARG A 31 -8.84 -3.42 10.09
C ARG A 31 -9.11 -4.86 10.49
N PHE A 32 -8.97 -5.82 9.57
CA PHE A 32 -9.11 -7.25 9.88
C PHE A 32 -7.94 -7.78 10.71
N LYS A 33 -6.74 -7.22 10.55
CA LYS A 33 -5.58 -7.60 11.36
C LYS A 33 -5.69 -7.07 12.78
N ASN A 34 -6.03 -5.79 12.94
CA ASN A 34 -6.32 -5.16 14.23
C ASN A 34 -7.10 -3.86 14.03
N ALA A 35 -8.38 -3.86 14.41
CA ALA A 35 -9.26 -2.70 14.21
C ALA A 35 -8.89 -1.50 15.08
N GLU A 36 -8.49 -1.74 16.34
CA GLU A 36 -8.12 -0.68 17.31
C GLU A 36 -6.84 0.06 16.91
N THR A 37 -5.92 -0.63 16.24
CA THR A 37 -4.61 -0.10 15.86
C THR A 37 -4.35 -0.18 14.35
N THR A 38 -5.40 0.00 13.55
CA THR A 38 -5.35 -0.10 12.07
C THR A 38 -4.18 0.71 11.47
N GLY A 39 -3.95 1.93 11.97
CA GLY A 39 -2.84 2.78 11.52
C GLY A 39 -1.45 2.22 11.83
N LEU A 40 -1.27 1.58 13.00
CA LEU A 40 -0.01 0.94 13.36
C LEU A 40 0.27 -0.29 12.49
N VAL A 41 -0.77 -1.07 12.16
CA VAL A 41 -0.64 -2.20 11.23
C VAL A 41 -0.13 -1.74 9.88
N ILE A 42 -0.75 -0.69 9.31
CA ILE A 42 -0.33 -0.12 8.01
C ILE A 42 1.09 0.42 8.10
N SER A 43 1.41 1.18 9.16
CA SER A 43 2.76 1.71 9.38
C SER A 43 3.79 0.59 9.40
N HIS A 44 3.53 -0.49 10.11
CA HIS A 44 4.43 -1.64 10.18
C HIS A 44 4.61 -2.32 8.82
N TRP A 45 3.52 -2.53 8.06
CA TRP A 45 3.61 -3.13 6.71
C TRP A 45 4.44 -2.28 5.76
N LEU A 46 4.28 -0.96 5.80
CA LEU A 46 4.99 -0.04 4.92
C LEU A 46 6.44 0.20 5.34
N SER A 47 6.77 0.07 6.63
CA SER A 47 8.11 0.35 7.16
C SER A 47 9.05 -0.85 7.15
N THR A 48 8.61 -2.05 6.72
CA THR A 48 9.54 -3.17 6.65
C THR A 48 10.60 -2.92 5.58
N ARG A 49 11.86 -3.32 5.86
CA ARG A 49 12.97 -3.19 4.90
C ARG A 49 12.61 -3.76 3.53
N TYR A 50 11.93 -4.91 3.48
CA TYR A 50 11.52 -5.55 2.24
C TYR A 50 10.48 -4.73 1.48
N THR A 51 9.48 -4.18 2.17
CA THR A 51 8.46 -3.33 1.53
C THR A 51 9.10 -2.06 0.96
N VAL A 52 9.95 -1.38 1.74
CA VAL A 52 10.63 -0.15 1.29
C VAL A 52 11.54 -0.44 0.10
N GLU A 53 12.33 -1.52 0.14
CA GLU A 53 13.21 -1.91 -0.97
C GLU A 53 12.41 -2.27 -2.24
N PHE A 54 11.30 -3.00 -2.09
CA PHE A 54 10.41 -3.33 -3.20
C PHE A 54 9.81 -2.08 -3.84
N MET A 55 9.26 -1.16 -3.03
CA MET A 55 8.69 0.09 -3.53
C MET A 55 9.73 0.93 -4.27
N GLY A 56 10.94 1.06 -3.74
CA GLY A 56 12.02 1.78 -4.41
C GLY A 56 12.45 1.15 -5.73
N LEU A 57 12.49 -0.18 -5.82
CA LEU A 57 12.77 -0.88 -7.08
C LEU A 57 11.65 -0.64 -8.10
N TRP A 58 10.40 -0.78 -7.66
CA TRP A 58 9.23 -0.56 -8.51
C TRP A 58 9.20 0.88 -9.05
N GLU A 59 9.46 1.89 -8.21
CA GLU A 59 9.48 3.28 -8.65
C GLU A 59 10.64 3.57 -9.61
N LYS A 60 11.83 2.99 -9.39
CA LYS A 60 12.94 3.09 -10.36
C LYS A 60 12.59 2.54 -11.74
N MET A 61 11.79 1.49 -11.80
CA MET A 61 11.41 0.83 -13.06
C MET A 61 10.25 1.54 -13.76
N ASN A 62 9.32 2.15 -13.00
CA ASN A 62 8.05 2.64 -13.55
C ASN A 62 7.92 4.17 -13.54
N LYS A 63 8.77 4.90 -12.80
CA LYS A 63 8.77 6.37 -12.79
C LYS A 63 10.03 6.94 -13.44
N PRO A 64 9.92 7.55 -14.63
CA PRO A 64 11.07 8.11 -15.35
C PRO A 64 11.90 9.16 -14.57
N LEU A 65 11.30 9.84 -13.59
CA LEU A 65 11.92 10.90 -12.79
C LEU A 65 12.04 10.53 -11.31
N PHE A 66 12.30 9.26 -11.00
CA PHE A 66 12.41 8.81 -9.61
C PHE A 66 13.55 9.50 -8.84
N ASN A 67 13.21 10.14 -7.71
CA ASN A 67 14.16 10.83 -6.86
C ASN A 67 14.95 9.86 -5.96
N VAL A 68 16.05 9.34 -6.49
CA VAL A 68 16.92 8.39 -5.78
C VAL A 68 17.54 8.99 -4.51
N THR A 69 17.80 10.30 -4.50
CA THR A 69 18.40 10.99 -3.36
C THR A 69 17.44 11.02 -2.18
N GLU A 70 16.20 11.43 -2.42
CA GLU A 70 15.16 11.46 -1.39
C GLU A 70 14.83 10.06 -0.87
N PHE A 71 14.71 9.09 -1.79
CA PHE A 71 14.48 7.70 -1.41
C PHE A 71 15.58 7.11 -0.53
N ARG A 72 16.84 7.54 -0.70
CA ARG A 72 17.94 7.09 0.16
C ARG A 72 17.74 7.49 1.61
N TYR A 73 17.13 8.65 1.90
CA TYR A 73 16.81 9.06 3.26
C TYR A 73 15.73 8.14 3.86
N ILE A 74 14.65 7.90 3.13
CA ILE A 74 13.56 6.99 3.55
C ILE A 74 14.07 5.56 3.84
N LYS A 75 15.05 5.08 3.06
CA LYS A 75 15.63 3.75 3.24
C LYS A 75 16.55 3.65 4.47
N ASN A 76 17.17 4.74 4.88
CA ASN A 76 18.23 4.77 5.89
C ASN A 76 17.78 5.32 7.26
N ASP A 77 16.53 5.78 7.39
CA ASP A 77 15.84 6.01 8.67
C ASP A 77 15.43 4.68 9.32
#